data_AF-A0A077WHU9-F1
#
_entry.id   AF-A0A077WHU9-F1
#
_cell.length_a   1.000
_cell.length_b   1.000
_cell.length_c   1.000
_cell.angle_alpha   90.00
_cell.angle_beta   90.00
_cell.angle_gamma   90.00
#
_symmetry.space_group_name_H-M   'P 1'
#
loop_
_entity.id
_entity.type
_entity.pdbx_description
1 polymer ?
#
loop_
_entity_poly.entity_id
_entity_poly.type
_entity_poly.pdbx_seq_one_letter_code
_entity_poly.pdbx_strand_id
1 'polypeptide(L)'
;MTSTNQSSRSIIHHQPREESAIYDAPIEPYAPGPPPPPAHSVVLHYEDIAKQHLGIIKDSDVYELKCEHWYVKDFHDNPDKVYGPDFKAGGNSWRMILYPRGKDGLSEHVSIDLEWTSGTYASSYDHIHAQFVICMSTMSFPTNYACRSTSFRFTKAESEHGFTEFGKFDQLTRNNFDTGREAFVKNNRTRLTCIIRIIKSNIQSDSRFIGISADPYNSRAKTGYIGLRRIGKTSYMEATLQLLFNITKFRKAIYNIPTSSVDGIITPTDSPALALQRLFYRMQCGTECPSIAELVQSFGWTDRDINSCEGDECIEFLLAFLRSMDDSYFSKTSPRSEIRKLFGNQVAHSGQDYFLESMISLDTAGCSSIQECLSKATKRDWALRKRLRIKALAPVLLFELDIWKKDYGPTLEKADRHVSYPLHLNMSPYTETFDRDSEWERYVLFGMIMHHGLANNGNHCTYINSFKGHSEWLKFDGWKVQNVPIDEVLDPQHKNRSVRRYKHNNPYVLCYIRESHLNEVLCQIKVEDIPTHIRSNINTQ
;
A
#
# COMPACT_ATOMS: atom_id res chain seq x y z
N MET A 1 -13.15 -75.17 -38.40
CA MET A 1 -14.22 -75.66 -39.29
C MET A 1 -15.50 -75.72 -38.51
N THR A 2 -16.53 -75.10 -39.08
CA THR A 2 -17.93 -75.00 -38.65
C THR A 2 -18.62 -76.36 -38.55
N SER A 3 -19.50 -76.55 -37.56
CA SER A 3 -20.81 -77.17 -37.80
C SER A 3 -21.85 -76.71 -36.77
N THR A 4 -23.07 -76.63 -37.27
CA THR A 4 -24.32 -76.06 -36.75
C THR A 4 -24.99 -76.90 -35.66
N ASN A 5 -25.81 -76.25 -34.81
CA ASN A 5 -27.16 -76.77 -34.55
C ASN A 5 -28.14 -75.70 -34.01
N GLN A 6 -29.33 -75.70 -34.60
CA GLN A 6 -30.53 -74.97 -34.18
C GLN A 6 -31.21 -75.67 -32.98
N SER A 7 -31.90 -74.92 -32.12
CA SER A 7 -33.38 -75.02 -31.99
C SER A 7 -33.98 -74.02 -30.98
N SER A 8 -34.99 -73.30 -31.47
CA SER A 8 -36.22 -72.77 -30.84
C SER A 8 -36.25 -72.19 -29.40
N ARG A 9 -36.76 -70.94 -29.28
CA ARG A 9 -37.87 -70.58 -28.37
C ARG A 9 -38.50 -69.22 -28.70
N SER A 10 -39.78 -69.13 -28.34
CA SER A 10 -40.85 -68.22 -28.76
C SER A 10 -40.99 -66.92 -27.97
N ILE A 11 -41.72 -65.98 -28.58
CA ILE A 11 -42.01 -64.56 -28.26
C ILE A 11 -42.79 -64.36 -26.94
N ILE A 12 -42.44 -63.33 -26.14
CA ILE A 12 -43.37 -62.62 -25.23
C ILE A 12 -43.05 -61.11 -25.22
N HIS A 13 -44.10 -60.29 -25.39
CA HIS A 13 -44.09 -58.82 -25.35
C HIS A 13 -43.85 -58.25 -23.94
N HIS A 14 -43.04 -57.19 -23.83
CA HIS A 14 -42.84 -56.40 -22.61
C HIS A 14 -43.90 -55.30 -22.45
N GLN A 15 -44.56 -55.25 -21.29
CA GLN A 15 -45.21 -54.05 -20.74
C GLN A 15 -44.25 -53.30 -19.81
N PRO A 16 -44.26 -51.95 -19.74
CA PRO A 16 -43.44 -51.18 -18.80
C PRO A 16 -44.10 -51.05 -17.41
N ARG A 17 -43.25 -51.02 -16.37
CA ARG A 17 -43.59 -50.84 -14.95
C ARG A 17 -43.86 -49.36 -14.61
N GLU A 18 -44.84 -49.14 -13.74
CA GLU A 18 -45.23 -47.85 -13.14
C GLU A 18 -44.16 -47.31 -12.18
N GLU A 19 -43.87 -46.01 -12.29
CA GLU A 19 -43.01 -45.24 -11.38
C GLU A 19 -43.84 -44.59 -10.25
N SER A 20 -43.28 -44.62 -9.04
CA SER A 20 -43.86 -44.12 -7.80
C SER A 20 -43.91 -42.59 -7.76
N ALA A 21 -45.09 -42.03 -7.55
CA ALA A 21 -45.31 -40.59 -7.38
C ALA A 21 -44.77 -40.06 -6.05
N ILE A 22 -43.92 -39.03 -6.12
CA ILE A 22 -43.48 -38.20 -5.00
C ILE A 22 -44.55 -37.11 -4.81
N TYR A 23 -45.09 -36.96 -3.60
CA TYR A 23 -46.02 -35.88 -3.25
C TYR A 23 -45.24 -34.57 -3.05
N ASP A 24 -45.42 -33.60 -3.95
CA ASP A 24 -44.94 -32.23 -3.77
C ASP A 24 -45.79 -31.48 -2.73
N ALA A 25 -45.13 -30.82 -1.78
CA ALA A 25 -45.77 -29.94 -0.81
C ALA A 25 -46.32 -28.67 -1.50
N PRO A 26 -47.40 -28.05 -1.01
CA PRO A 26 -47.97 -26.84 -1.62
C PRO A 26 -46.96 -25.68 -1.56
N ILE A 27 -46.64 -25.12 -2.73
CA ILE A 27 -45.86 -23.88 -2.86
C ILE A 27 -46.74 -22.72 -2.38
N GLU A 28 -46.37 -22.05 -1.29
CA GLU A 28 -47.02 -20.79 -0.92
C GLU A 28 -46.83 -19.75 -2.03
N PRO A 29 -47.86 -18.98 -2.40
CA PRO A 29 -47.75 -17.96 -3.44
C PRO A 29 -46.79 -16.86 -2.98
N TYR A 30 -45.65 -16.79 -3.66
CA TYR A 30 -44.65 -15.74 -3.52
C TYR A 30 -45.34 -14.38 -3.75
N ALA A 31 -45.49 -13.57 -2.70
CA ALA A 31 -45.93 -12.20 -2.86
C ALA A 31 -44.89 -11.49 -3.75
N PRO A 32 -45.27 -10.90 -4.91
CA PRO A 32 -44.33 -10.17 -5.72
C PRO A 32 -43.83 -8.99 -4.88
N GLY A 33 -42.54 -9.01 -4.57
CA GLY A 33 -41.87 -7.87 -3.96
C GLY A 33 -42.09 -6.61 -4.82
N PRO A 34 -41.90 -5.42 -4.24
CA PRO A 34 -41.98 -4.19 -5.02
C PRO A 34 -41.11 -4.33 -6.28
N PRO A 35 -41.57 -3.87 -7.46
CA PRO A 35 -40.79 -3.96 -8.67
C PRO A 35 -39.42 -3.31 -8.42
N PRO A 36 -38.33 -3.90 -8.96
CA PRO A 36 -37.02 -3.30 -8.81
C PRO A 36 -37.07 -1.84 -9.31
N PRO A 37 -36.41 -0.91 -8.62
CA PRO A 37 -36.42 0.48 -9.03
C PRO A 37 -35.96 0.62 -10.49
N PRO A 38 -36.51 1.57 -11.26
CA PRO A 38 -36.13 1.76 -12.65
C PRO A 38 -34.62 1.94 -12.80
N ALA A 39 -34.01 1.23 -13.76
CA ALA A 39 -32.58 1.38 -14.02
C ALA A 39 -32.25 2.81 -14.44
N HIS A 40 -31.30 3.45 -13.76
CA HIS A 40 -30.82 4.79 -14.12
C HIS A 40 -30.16 4.77 -15.50
N SER A 41 -30.36 5.83 -16.27
CA SER A 41 -29.81 5.98 -17.63
C SER A 41 -28.59 6.88 -17.53
N VAL A 42 -27.46 6.47 -18.13
CA VAL A 42 -26.26 7.33 -18.15
C VAL A 42 -26.46 8.65 -18.90
N VAL A 43 -27.53 8.76 -19.69
CA VAL A 43 -27.88 9.97 -20.46
C VAL A 43 -28.86 10.86 -19.70
N LEU A 44 -29.87 10.28 -19.05
CA LEU A 44 -30.98 11.04 -18.44
C LEU A 44 -30.81 11.23 -16.92
N HIS A 45 -30.16 10.29 -16.25
CA HIS A 45 -30.10 10.20 -14.79
C HIS A 45 -28.65 10.28 -14.28
N TYR A 46 -27.78 11.02 -14.98
CA TYR A 46 -26.36 11.09 -14.64
C TYR A 46 -26.12 11.72 -13.26
N GLU A 47 -26.99 12.62 -12.81
CA GLU A 47 -26.91 13.22 -11.47
C GLU A 47 -27.18 12.19 -10.37
N ASP A 48 -28.12 11.26 -10.58
CA ASP A 48 -28.42 10.20 -9.63
C ASP A 48 -27.30 9.16 -9.60
N ILE A 49 -26.72 8.84 -10.76
CA ILE A 49 -25.51 8.02 -10.87
C ILE A 49 -24.34 8.70 -10.14
N ALA A 50 -24.18 10.02 -10.28
CA ALA A 50 -23.16 10.77 -9.56
C ALA A 50 -23.37 10.68 -8.04
N LYS A 51 -24.61 10.83 -7.55
CA LYS A 51 -24.94 10.70 -6.11
C LYS A 51 -24.67 9.29 -5.58
N GLN A 52 -24.90 8.26 -6.38
CA GLN A 52 -24.69 6.87 -6.00
C GLN A 52 -23.20 6.47 -5.96
N HIS A 53 -22.39 7.01 -6.88
CA HIS A 53 -21.03 6.53 -7.11
C HIS A 53 -19.92 7.49 -6.68
N LEU A 54 -20.19 8.79 -6.54
CA LEU A 54 -19.22 9.77 -6.06
C LEU A 54 -19.35 9.95 -4.54
N GLY A 55 -18.21 10.26 -3.89
CA GLY A 55 -18.21 10.54 -2.46
C GLY A 55 -19.06 11.76 -2.09
N ILE A 56 -19.54 11.79 -0.84
CA ILE A 56 -20.33 12.91 -0.30
C ILE A 56 -19.42 14.12 -0.11
N ILE A 57 -19.79 15.26 -0.70
CA ILE A 57 -19.12 16.56 -0.57
C ILE A 57 -20.21 17.63 -0.38
N LYS A 58 -19.91 18.71 0.33
CA LYS A 58 -20.85 19.84 0.47
C LYS A 58 -21.06 20.49 -0.90
N ASP A 59 -22.30 20.81 -1.25
CA ASP A 59 -22.61 21.47 -2.53
C ASP A 59 -21.86 22.79 -2.72
N SER A 60 -21.52 23.48 -1.61
CA SER A 60 -20.69 24.69 -1.61
C SER A 60 -19.30 24.47 -2.21
N ASP A 61 -18.75 23.25 -2.07
CA ASP A 61 -17.39 22.87 -2.48
C ASP A 61 -17.37 22.25 -3.89
N VAL A 62 -18.52 22.11 -4.55
CA VAL A 62 -18.59 21.68 -5.95
C VAL A 62 -18.46 22.90 -6.84
N TYR A 63 -17.46 22.89 -7.72
CA TYR A 63 -17.30 23.93 -8.74
C TYR A 63 -18.26 23.67 -9.89
N GLU A 64 -18.23 22.45 -10.42
CA GLU A 64 -19.10 22.04 -11.54
C GLU A 64 -19.28 20.53 -11.50
N LEU A 65 -20.50 20.06 -11.72
CA LEU A 65 -20.80 18.67 -12.08
C LEU A 65 -21.17 18.66 -13.57
N LYS A 66 -20.50 17.81 -14.34
CA LYS A 66 -20.72 17.71 -15.79
C LYS A 66 -20.76 16.26 -16.24
N CYS A 67 -21.57 15.97 -17.25
CA CYS A 67 -21.60 14.68 -17.93
C CYS A 67 -21.24 14.87 -19.40
N GLU A 68 -20.30 14.06 -19.90
CA GLU A 68 -19.84 14.08 -21.28
C GLU A 68 -19.78 12.69 -21.86
N HIS A 69 -20.13 12.58 -23.15
CA HIS A 69 -20.24 11.30 -23.84
C HIS A 69 -19.26 11.23 -25.01
N TRP A 70 -18.58 10.09 -25.12
CA TRP A 70 -17.77 9.74 -26.27
C TRP A 70 -18.34 8.50 -26.96
N TYR A 71 -18.67 8.68 -28.23
CA TYR A 71 -19.20 7.63 -29.10
C TYR A 71 -18.06 6.93 -29.84
N VAL A 72 -17.61 5.80 -29.31
CA VAL A 72 -16.53 5.00 -29.89
C VAL A 72 -17.08 4.18 -31.05
N LYS A 73 -16.42 4.31 -32.21
CA LYS A 73 -16.65 3.50 -33.41
C LYS A 73 -15.49 2.54 -33.60
N ASP A 74 -15.76 1.44 -34.30
CA ASP A 74 -14.77 0.45 -34.69
C ASP A 74 -13.93 -0.07 -33.51
N PHE A 75 -14.61 -0.34 -32.38
CA PHE A 75 -14.01 -0.68 -31.09
C PHE A 75 -12.91 -1.76 -31.18
N HIS A 76 -13.18 -2.84 -31.92
CA HIS A 76 -12.25 -3.96 -32.10
C HIS A 76 -11.06 -3.61 -33.01
N ASP A 77 -11.24 -2.67 -33.94
CA ASP A 77 -10.24 -2.28 -34.94
C ASP A 77 -9.39 -1.08 -34.49
N ASN A 78 -9.75 -0.46 -33.36
CA ASN A 78 -8.99 0.65 -32.81
C ASN A 78 -7.57 0.24 -32.38
N PRO A 79 -6.61 1.20 -32.43
CA PRO A 79 -5.27 1.01 -31.87
C PRO A 79 -5.32 0.80 -30.34
N ASP A 80 -4.19 0.38 -29.76
CA ASP A 80 -4.10 0.06 -28.33
C ASP A 80 -4.34 1.28 -27.42
N LYS A 81 -4.17 2.51 -27.92
CA LYS A 81 -4.48 3.76 -27.23
C LYS A 81 -5.28 4.68 -28.14
N VAL A 82 -6.49 5.03 -27.72
CA VAL A 82 -7.42 5.89 -28.47
C VAL A 82 -7.79 7.11 -27.63
N TYR A 83 -7.71 8.27 -28.25
CA TYR A 83 -8.05 9.55 -27.65
C TYR A 83 -9.49 9.96 -28.01
N GLY A 84 -10.30 10.24 -27.00
CA GLY A 84 -11.63 10.82 -27.18
C GLY A 84 -11.59 12.30 -27.55
N PRO A 85 -12.75 12.91 -27.80
CA PRO A 85 -12.84 14.36 -28.01
C PRO A 85 -12.53 15.12 -26.70
N ASP A 86 -11.95 16.31 -26.85
CA ASP A 86 -11.78 17.22 -25.73
C ASP A 86 -13.12 17.80 -25.29
N PHE A 87 -13.32 17.89 -23.98
CA PHE A 87 -14.48 18.55 -23.37
C PHE A 87 -14.04 19.47 -22.24
N LYS A 88 -14.86 20.47 -21.92
CA LYS A 88 -14.57 21.43 -20.85
C LYS A 88 -15.38 21.13 -19.60
N ALA A 89 -14.73 21.10 -18.45
CA ALA A 89 -15.38 21.05 -17.13
C ALA A 89 -14.54 21.83 -16.12
N GLY A 90 -15.19 22.68 -15.35
CA GLY A 90 -14.59 23.52 -14.32
C GLY A 90 -13.58 24.54 -14.85
N GLY A 91 -13.77 25.06 -16.06
CA GLY A 91 -12.80 25.93 -16.72
C GLY A 91 -11.54 25.21 -17.24
N ASN A 92 -11.51 23.89 -17.18
CA ASN A 92 -10.40 23.05 -17.64
C ASN A 92 -10.83 22.16 -18.80
N SER A 93 -9.87 21.78 -19.64
CA SER A 93 -10.02 20.88 -20.77
C SER A 93 -9.61 19.46 -20.37
N TRP A 94 -10.45 18.50 -20.72
CA TRP A 94 -10.33 17.09 -20.34
C TRP A 94 -10.55 16.21 -21.55
N ARG A 95 -10.02 14.99 -21.50
CA ARG A 95 -10.18 14.00 -22.55
C ARG A 95 -10.25 12.59 -21.98
N MET A 96 -11.17 11.77 -22.46
CA MET A 96 -11.16 10.33 -22.15
C MET A 96 -10.14 9.59 -23.02
N ILE A 97 -9.47 8.60 -22.46
CA ILE A 97 -8.52 7.73 -23.15
C ILE A 97 -9.01 6.28 -23.02
N LEU A 98 -9.16 5.59 -24.14
CA LEU A 98 -9.56 4.19 -24.18
C LEU A 98 -8.36 3.33 -24.60
N TYR A 99 -8.15 2.25 -23.86
CA TYR A 99 -7.25 1.16 -24.23
C TYR A 99 -8.10 -0.11 -24.44
N PRO A 100 -8.50 -0.43 -25.68
CA PRO A 100 -9.44 -1.54 -25.94
C PRO A 100 -8.92 -2.91 -25.48
N ARG A 101 -7.60 -3.08 -25.42
CA ARG A 101 -6.89 -4.32 -25.05
C ARG A 101 -5.98 -4.14 -23.84
N GLY A 102 -6.35 -3.26 -22.92
CA GLY A 102 -5.58 -2.99 -21.70
C GLY A 102 -4.35 -2.11 -21.93
N LYS A 103 -3.86 -1.47 -20.87
CA LYS A 103 -2.61 -0.67 -20.90
C LYS A 103 -1.35 -1.51 -21.00
N ASP A 104 -1.42 -2.76 -20.54
CA ASP A 104 -0.32 -3.73 -20.59
C ASP A 104 -0.25 -4.49 -21.93
N GLY A 105 -1.15 -4.18 -22.87
CA GLY A 105 -1.25 -4.86 -24.16
C GLY A 105 -1.84 -6.27 -24.07
N LEU A 106 -2.31 -6.70 -22.89
CA LEU A 106 -2.98 -7.98 -22.69
C LEU A 106 -4.47 -7.82 -22.95
N SER A 107 -5.00 -8.55 -23.93
CA SER A 107 -6.43 -8.51 -24.31
C SER A 107 -7.39 -9.14 -23.27
N GLU A 108 -7.01 -9.16 -21.99
CA GLU A 108 -7.80 -9.71 -20.90
C GLU A 108 -8.80 -8.70 -20.32
N HIS A 109 -8.52 -7.39 -20.45
CA HIS A 109 -9.34 -6.31 -19.91
C HIS A 109 -9.35 -5.08 -20.82
N VAL A 110 -10.30 -4.18 -20.57
CA VAL A 110 -10.34 -2.83 -21.15
C VAL A 110 -9.84 -1.85 -20.09
N SER A 111 -9.03 -0.87 -20.47
CA SER A 111 -8.64 0.25 -19.59
C SER A 111 -9.25 1.55 -20.08
N ILE A 112 -9.66 2.41 -19.15
CA ILE A 112 -10.22 3.71 -19.49
C ILE A 112 -9.73 4.76 -18.50
N ASP A 113 -9.18 5.84 -19.04
CA ASP A 113 -8.59 6.94 -18.31
C ASP A 113 -9.21 8.28 -18.67
N LEU A 114 -8.98 9.25 -17.79
CA LEU A 114 -9.28 10.65 -17.98
C LEU A 114 -7.97 11.43 -17.92
N GLU A 115 -7.75 12.29 -18.90
CA GLU A 115 -6.59 13.15 -19.01
C GLU A 115 -7.00 14.62 -18.86
N TRP A 116 -6.25 15.35 -18.04
CA TRP A 116 -6.29 16.80 -17.97
C TRP A 116 -5.31 17.40 -18.99
N THR A 117 -5.82 18.11 -19.99
CA THR A 117 -5.00 18.59 -21.11
C THR A 117 -4.57 20.05 -20.96
N SER A 118 -5.44 20.93 -20.47
CA SER A 118 -5.16 22.37 -20.29
C SER A 118 -6.22 23.06 -19.44
N GLY A 119 -6.00 24.31 -19.00
CA GLY A 119 -7.05 25.09 -18.32
C GLY A 119 -6.54 26.30 -17.55
N THR A 120 -7.46 27.21 -17.21
CA THR A 120 -7.13 28.46 -16.49
C THR A 120 -6.79 28.26 -15.02
N TYR A 121 -7.21 27.15 -14.40
CA TYR A 121 -6.81 26.81 -13.03
C TYR A 121 -5.32 26.42 -12.91
N ALA A 122 -4.66 26.07 -14.03
CA ALA A 122 -3.26 25.67 -14.06
C ALA A 122 -2.25 26.80 -13.81
N SER A 123 -2.68 28.07 -13.91
CA SER A 123 -1.79 29.23 -13.77
C SER A 123 -1.70 29.76 -12.34
N SER A 124 -2.57 29.28 -11.43
CA SER A 124 -2.61 29.72 -10.02
C SER A 124 -2.56 28.57 -9.01
N TYR A 125 -2.72 27.31 -9.44
CA TYR A 125 -2.65 26.13 -8.58
C TYR A 125 -1.86 24.99 -9.25
N ASP A 126 -1.08 24.25 -8.48
CA ASP A 126 -0.28 23.12 -8.99
C ASP A 126 -1.11 21.85 -9.30
N HIS A 127 -2.44 21.90 -9.14
CA HIS A 127 -3.31 20.73 -9.26
C HIS A 127 -4.79 21.07 -9.50
N ILE A 128 -5.56 20.07 -9.94
CA ILE A 128 -7.04 20.09 -10.01
C ILE A 128 -7.60 18.84 -9.34
N HIS A 129 -8.54 19.02 -8.41
CA HIS A 129 -9.23 17.91 -7.76
C HIS A 129 -10.55 17.62 -8.47
N ALA A 130 -10.70 16.37 -8.94
CA ALA A 130 -11.93 15.89 -9.53
C ALA A 130 -12.37 14.55 -8.94
N GLN A 131 -13.67 14.39 -8.78
CA GLN A 131 -14.35 13.10 -8.62
C GLN A 131 -14.96 12.74 -9.96
N PHE A 132 -14.79 11.51 -10.43
CA PHE A 132 -15.42 11.13 -11.69
C PHE A 132 -15.87 9.68 -11.74
N VAL A 133 -16.95 9.44 -12.48
CA VAL A 133 -17.46 8.13 -12.86
C VAL A 133 -17.23 7.96 -14.35
N ILE A 134 -16.66 6.82 -14.74
CA ILE A 134 -16.65 6.40 -16.15
C ILE A 134 -17.65 5.25 -16.29
N CYS A 135 -18.57 5.39 -17.25
CA CYS A 135 -19.54 4.36 -17.61
C CYS A 135 -19.30 3.91 -19.06
N MET A 136 -19.33 2.60 -19.29
CA MET A 136 -19.34 2.00 -20.61
C MET A 136 -20.72 1.39 -20.86
N SER A 137 -21.42 1.89 -21.87
CA SER A 137 -22.83 1.58 -22.11
C SER A 137 -23.10 1.27 -23.57
N THR A 138 -24.15 0.49 -23.83
CA THR A 138 -24.63 0.32 -25.21
C THR A 138 -25.28 1.60 -25.73
N MET A 139 -25.17 1.82 -27.05
CA MET A 139 -25.81 2.97 -27.70
C MET A 139 -27.33 2.97 -27.53
N SER A 140 -27.96 1.81 -27.73
CA SER A 140 -29.40 1.62 -27.73
C SER A 140 -30.02 1.55 -26.33
N PHE A 141 -29.28 1.09 -25.31
CA PHE A 141 -29.77 0.95 -23.95
C PHE A 141 -28.84 1.66 -22.95
N PRO A 142 -29.03 2.97 -22.73
CA PRO A 142 -28.25 3.75 -21.77
C PRO A 142 -28.37 3.30 -20.30
N THR A 143 -29.32 2.42 -20.00
CA THR A 143 -29.49 1.79 -18.69
C THR A 143 -28.66 0.52 -18.53
N ASN A 144 -28.14 -0.07 -19.62
CA ASN A 144 -27.23 -1.21 -19.59
C ASN A 144 -25.78 -0.72 -19.67
N TYR A 145 -25.14 -0.57 -18.50
CA TYR A 145 -23.77 -0.09 -18.41
C TYR A 145 -22.96 -0.75 -17.29
N ALA A 146 -21.64 -0.78 -17.45
CA ALA A 146 -20.70 -0.96 -16.36
C ALA A 146 -20.09 0.39 -15.99
N CYS A 147 -19.81 0.62 -14.71
CA CYS A 147 -19.17 1.84 -14.27
C CYS A 147 -18.11 1.62 -13.20
N ARG A 148 -17.18 2.57 -13.13
CA ARG A 148 -16.17 2.69 -12.08
C ARG A 148 -16.08 4.16 -11.68
N SER A 149 -15.85 4.43 -10.42
CA SER A 149 -15.66 5.78 -9.91
C SER A 149 -14.36 5.91 -9.14
N THR A 150 -13.79 7.12 -9.15
CA THR A 150 -12.59 7.46 -8.39
C THR A 150 -12.60 8.95 -8.03
N SER A 151 -11.69 9.33 -7.14
CA SER A 151 -11.36 10.72 -6.86
C SER A 151 -9.86 10.90 -7.03
N PHE A 152 -9.47 11.90 -7.81
CA PHE A 152 -8.07 12.10 -8.16
C PHE A 152 -7.70 13.58 -8.23
N ARG A 153 -6.44 13.85 -7.92
CA ARG A 153 -5.85 15.19 -7.95
C ARG A 153 -4.85 15.26 -9.09
N PHE A 154 -5.32 15.75 -10.23
CA PHE A 154 -4.53 15.92 -11.44
C PHE A 154 -3.47 16.99 -11.23
N THR A 155 -2.24 16.74 -11.69
CA THR A 155 -1.14 17.70 -11.68
C THR A 155 -0.50 17.73 -13.06
N LYS A 156 0.44 18.66 -13.31
CA LYS A 156 1.21 18.64 -14.56
C LYS A 156 2.08 17.38 -14.70
N ALA A 157 2.54 16.81 -13.57
CA ALA A 157 3.31 15.58 -13.55
C ALA A 157 2.43 14.32 -13.69
N GLU A 158 1.20 14.39 -13.18
CA GLU A 158 0.21 13.30 -13.21
C GLU A 158 -1.10 13.83 -13.81
N SER A 159 -1.09 13.99 -15.15
CA SER A 159 -2.23 14.52 -15.91
C SER A 159 -3.21 13.44 -16.37
N GLU A 160 -2.85 12.16 -16.34
CA GLU A 160 -3.67 11.02 -16.74
C GLU A 160 -3.98 10.12 -15.52
N HIS A 161 -5.26 9.82 -15.29
CA HIS A 161 -5.68 8.88 -14.25
C HIS A 161 -6.97 8.16 -14.61
N GLY A 162 -7.10 6.90 -14.20
CA GLY A 162 -8.29 6.10 -14.46
C GLY A 162 -8.18 4.66 -13.97
N PHE A 163 -8.62 3.74 -14.83
CA PHE A 163 -8.83 2.35 -14.45
C PHE A 163 -8.03 1.44 -15.37
N THR A 164 -6.88 0.95 -14.88
CA THR A 164 -6.09 -0.07 -15.58
C THR A 164 -6.96 -1.29 -15.89
N GLU A 165 -7.73 -1.78 -14.93
CA GLU A 165 -8.72 -2.85 -15.16
C GLU A 165 -10.13 -2.28 -15.00
N PHE A 166 -10.64 -1.59 -16.02
CA PHE A 166 -12.03 -1.08 -16.00
C PHE A 166 -13.03 -2.25 -15.89
N GLY A 167 -12.83 -3.26 -16.74
CA GLY A 167 -13.56 -4.54 -16.70
C GLY A 167 -12.94 -5.58 -17.65
N LYS A 168 -13.23 -6.86 -17.40
CA LYS A 168 -12.73 -7.97 -18.23
C LYS A 168 -13.26 -7.86 -19.66
N PHE A 169 -12.40 -8.08 -20.64
CA PHE A 169 -12.72 -7.86 -22.06
C PHE A 169 -13.96 -8.66 -22.49
N ASP A 170 -14.00 -9.95 -22.17
CA ASP A 170 -15.13 -10.84 -22.47
C ASP A 170 -16.43 -10.39 -21.80
N GLN A 171 -16.37 -9.89 -20.55
CA GLN A 171 -17.56 -9.41 -19.85
C GLN A 171 -18.11 -8.12 -20.47
N LEU A 172 -17.25 -7.29 -21.05
CA LEU A 172 -17.67 -6.02 -21.65
C LEU A 172 -18.17 -6.19 -23.10
N THR A 173 -17.63 -7.17 -23.82
CA THR A 173 -17.83 -7.34 -25.27
C THR A 173 -18.77 -8.49 -25.64
N ARG A 174 -19.07 -9.42 -24.73
CA ARG A 174 -20.00 -10.54 -24.97
C ARG A 174 -21.26 -10.44 -24.13
N ASN A 175 -22.35 -10.98 -24.67
CA ASN A 175 -23.59 -11.16 -23.92
C ASN A 175 -23.36 -12.15 -22.78
N ASN A 176 -23.97 -11.88 -21.63
CA ASN A 176 -24.01 -12.82 -20.52
C ASN A 176 -25.37 -13.55 -20.57
N PHE A 177 -25.34 -14.80 -21.01
CA PHE A 177 -26.54 -15.61 -21.18
C PHE A 177 -27.19 -16.03 -19.85
N ASP A 178 -26.41 -16.15 -18.77
CA ASP A 178 -26.90 -16.53 -17.45
C ASP A 178 -27.73 -15.41 -16.80
N THR A 179 -27.34 -14.16 -17.03
CA THR A 179 -27.99 -12.96 -16.45
C THR A 179 -28.88 -12.23 -17.45
N GLY A 180 -28.90 -12.66 -18.72
CA GLY A 180 -29.60 -11.99 -19.81
C GLY A 180 -29.03 -10.61 -20.19
N ARG A 181 -27.87 -10.22 -19.65
CA ARG A 181 -27.25 -8.91 -19.90
C ARG A 181 -26.61 -8.85 -21.29
N GLU A 182 -26.99 -7.86 -22.10
CA GLU A 182 -26.33 -7.60 -23.38
C GLU A 182 -24.90 -7.07 -23.19
N ALA A 183 -24.03 -7.37 -24.15
CA ALA A 183 -22.69 -6.79 -24.29
C ALA A 183 -22.76 -5.25 -24.33
N PHE A 184 -21.78 -4.56 -23.74
CA PHE A 184 -21.70 -3.10 -23.80
C PHE A 184 -21.11 -2.58 -25.11
N VAL A 185 -20.40 -3.45 -25.85
CA VAL A 185 -20.00 -3.23 -27.24
C VAL A 185 -20.98 -3.96 -28.14
N LYS A 186 -21.69 -3.22 -29.01
CA LYS A 186 -22.66 -3.77 -29.96
C LYS A 186 -22.41 -3.17 -31.33
N ASN A 187 -22.38 -3.99 -32.37
CA ASN A 187 -22.06 -3.58 -33.74
C ASN A 187 -20.74 -2.79 -33.81
N ASN A 188 -19.73 -3.27 -33.09
CA ASN A 188 -18.40 -2.65 -33.00
C ASN A 188 -18.41 -1.21 -32.46
N ARG A 189 -19.44 -0.83 -31.70
CA ARG A 189 -19.65 0.52 -31.16
C ARG A 189 -20.01 0.48 -29.68
N THR A 190 -19.59 1.50 -28.95
CA THR A 190 -19.92 1.66 -27.52
C THR A 190 -19.92 3.13 -27.12
N ARG A 191 -20.66 3.49 -26.07
CA ARG A 191 -20.65 4.84 -25.50
C ARG A 191 -19.89 4.83 -24.19
N LEU A 192 -18.81 5.59 -24.14
CA LEU A 192 -18.14 5.97 -22.91
C LEU A 192 -18.77 7.26 -22.38
N THR A 193 -19.05 7.29 -21.09
CA THR A 193 -19.64 8.45 -20.42
C THR A 193 -18.77 8.83 -19.24
N CYS A 194 -18.31 10.07 -19.18
CA CYS A 194 -17.60 10.62 -18.05
C CYS A 194 -18.55 11.56 -17.30
N ILE A 195 -18.85 11.22 -16.05
CA ILE A 195 -19.54 12.11 -15.12
C ILE A 195 -18.49 12.67 -14.17
N ILE A 196 -18.11 13.92 -14.36
CA ILE A 196 -17.03 14.59 -13.63
C ILE A 196 -17.58 15.67 -12.71
N ARG A 197 -17.14 15.65 -11.46
CA ARG A 197 -17.37 16.67 -10.45
C ARG A 197 -16.04 17.35 -10.14
N ILE A 198 -15.90 18.59 -10.57
CA ILE A 198 -14.78 19.46 -10.21
C ILE A 198 -15.04 20.02 -8.84
N ILE A 199 -14.07 19.87 -7.95
CA ILE A 199 -14.15 20.33 -6.56
C ILE A 199 -13.48 21.70 -6.49
N LYS A 200 -14.16 22.70 -5.91
CA LYS A 200 -13.58 24.01 -5.63
C LYS A 200 -12.38 23.80 -4.72
N SER A 201 -11.21 24.24 -5.17
CA SER A 201 -10.10 24.50 -4.27
C SER A 201 -10.44 25.76 -3.46
N ASN A 202 -11.31 25.65 -2.45
CA ASN A 202 -11.49 26.72 -1.47
C ASN A 202 -10.25 26.77 -0.58
N ILE A 203 -9.16 27.35 -1.10
CA ILE A 203 -8.17 28.01 -0.26
C ILE A 203 -8.53 29.49 -0.32
N GLN A 204 -9.66 29.85 0.31
CA GLN A 204 -9.78 31.21 0.80
C GLN A 204 -8.74 31.34 1.91
N SER A 205 -7.89 32.34 1.76
CA SER A 205 -6.71 32.69 2.55
C SER A 205 -6.97 33.02 4.03
N ASP A 206 -8.05 32.50 4.64
CA ASP A 206 -8.40 32.79 6.04
C ASP A 206 -9.04 31.64 6.84
N SER A 207 -9.22 30.43 6.29
CA SER A 207 -9.84 29.34 7.05
C SER A 207 -8.82 28.40 7.69
N ARG A 208 -8.53 28.67 8.97
CA ARG A 208 -8.09 27.68 9.95
C ARG A 208 -9.10 26.52 10.00
N PHE A 209 -8.62 25.28 9.82
CA PHE A 209 -9.28 23.97 10.03
C PHE A 209 -10.39 23.53 9.05
N ILE A 210 -10.33 22.21 8.74
CA ILE A 210 -11.18 21.33 7.90
C ILE A 210 -10.79 21.37 6.40
N GLY A 211 -10.18 20.35 5.76
CA GLY A 211 -10.20 18.91 5.98
C GLY A 211 -10.93 18.20 4.81
N ILE A 212 -10.32 18.11 3.62
CA ILE A 212 -10.68 17.15 2.56
C ILE A 212 -9.35 16.62 1.99
N SER A 213 -8.99 15.39 2.39
CA SER A 213 -7.61 14.93 2.50
C SER A 213 -7.04 14.27 1.23
N ALA A 214 -5.71 14.33 1.12
CA ALA A 214 -4.86 13.46 0.33
C ALA A 214 -4.89 11.96 0.76
N ASP A 215 -5.96 11.51 1.43
CA ASP A 215 -6.23 10.14 1.89
C ASP A 215 -7.73 9.82 1.72
N PRO A 216 -8.17 9.38 0.52
CA PRO A 216 -9.58 9.06 0.26
C PRO A 216 -10.09 7.84 1.06
N TYR A 217 -9.20 7.06 1.68
CA TYR A 217 -9.59 5.93 2.53
C TYR A 217 -9.99 6.38 3.95
N ASN A 218 -9.60 7.60 4.35
CA ASN A 218 -9.71 8.13 5.71
C ASN A 218 -9.11 7.15 6.73
N SER A 219 -7.81 6.90 6.57
CA SER A 219 -7.03 5.96 7.37
C SER A 219 -7.16 6.23 8.86
N ARG A 220 -7.16 7.51 9.26
CA ARG A 220 -7.30 7.91 10.68
C ARG A 220 -8.62 7.41 11.26
N ALA A 221 -9.74 7.64 10.57
CA ALA A 221 -11.05 7.24 11.07
C ALA A 221 -11.18 5.71 11.16
N LYS A 222 -10.56 4.97 10.24
CA LYS A 222 -10.68 3.50 10.18
C LYS A 222 -9.72 2.75 11.09
N THR A 223 -8.52 3.28 11.29
CA THR A 223 -7.44 2.56 11.99
C THR A 223 -6.94 3.30 13.23
N GLY A 224 -7.20 4.60 13.34
CA GLY A 224 -6.55 5.48 14.33
C GLY A 224 -5.18 6.01 13.90
N TYR A 225 -4.68 5.61 12.72
CA TYR A 225 -3.35 5.97 12.20
C TYR A 225 -3.45 6.63 10.82
N ILE A 226 -2.41 7.38 10.43
CA ILE A 226 -2.30 7.98 9.09
C ILE A 226 -1.04 7.51 8.38
N GLY A 227 -1.13 7.48 7.05
CA GLY A 227 -0.02 7.19 6.17
C GLY A 227 0.89 8.40 5.96
N LEU A 228 1.81 8.26 5.01
CA LEU A 228 2.64 9.34 4.49
C LEU A 228 2.38 9.52 3.00
N ARG A 229 2.23 10.76 2.54
CA ARG A 229 2.04 11.02 1.11
C ARG A 229 3.38 10.87 0.40
N ARG A 230 3.38 10.04 -0.63
CA ARG A 230 4.55 9.76 -1.46
C ARG A 230 4.96 10.94 -2.31
N ILE A 231 6.27 11.16 -2.39
CA ILE A 231 6.92 12.08 -3.33
C ILE A 231 7.99 11.33 -4.12
N GLY A 232 7.97 11.42 -5.45
CA GLY A 232 8.85 10.65 -6.34
C GLY A 232 9.01 9.18 -5.94
N LYS A 233 10.25 8.70 -5.85
CA LYS A 233 10.59 7.29 -5.55
C LYS A 233 11.02 7.07 -4.08
N THR A 234 10.34 7.70 -3.12
CA THR A 234 10.75 7.69 -1.69
C THR A 234 10.04 6.67 -0.80
N SER A 235 9.49 5.60 -1.35
CA SER A 235 8.74 4.61 -0.56
C SER A 235 9.58 3.95 0.56
N TYR A 236 10.89 3.79 0.35
CA TYR A 236 11.81 3.29 1.35
C TYR A 236 11.93 4.23 2.57
N MET A 237 11.90 5.55 2.35
CA MET A 237 11.92 6.56 3.41
C MET A 237 10.61 6.53 4.19
N GLU A 238 9.47 6.49 3.48
CA GLU A 238 8.15 6.40 4.11
C GLU A 238 8.06 5.17 5.02
N ALA A 239 8.47 4.01 4.50
CA ALA A 239 8.44 2.76 5.24
C ALA A 239 9.33 2.82 6.49
N THR A 240 10.54 3.35 6.34
CA THR A 240 11.49 3.55 7.44
C THR A 240 10.94 4.49 8.51
N LEU A 241 10.41 5.64 8.10
CA LEU A 241 9.85 6.64 9.01
C LEU A 241 8.62 6.11 9.74
N GLN A 242 7.75 5.35 9.07
CA GLN A 242 6.60 4.71 9.71
C GLN A 242 7.04 3.65 10.73
N LEU A 243 8.07 2.85 10.43
CA LEU A 243 8.61 1.89 11.40
C LEU A 243 9.13 2.60 12.65
N LEU A 244 9.99 3.60 12.46
CA LEU A 244 10.62 4.34 13.57
C LEU A 244 9.62 5.18 14.36
N PHE A 245 8.64 5.80 13.71
CA PHE A 245 7.60 6.61 14.36
C PHE A 245 6.76 5.79 15.35
N ASN A 246 6.45 4.53 15.00
CA ASN A 246 5.68 3.66 15.86
C ASN A 246 6.48 3.12 17.06
N ILE A 247 7.81 3.24 17.06
CA ILE A 247 8.65 3.03 18.24
C ILE A 247 8.55 4.27 19.12
N THR A 248 7.58 4.27 20.04
CA THR A 248 7.21 5.50 20.78
C THR A 248 8.35 6.09 21.61
N LYS A 249 9.26 5.27 22.16
CA LYS A 249 10.43 5.77 22.88
C LYS A 249 11.41 6.50 21.96
N PHE A 250 11.60 6.03 20.72
CA PHE A 250 12.35 6.76 19.70
C PHE A 250 11.65 8.08 19.36
N ARG A 251 10.34 8.06 19.12
CA ARG A 251 9.54 9.27 18.86
C ARG A 251 9.62 10.28 20.00
N LYS A 252 9.60 9.85 21.26
CA LYS A 252 9.80 10.71 22.43
C LYS A 252 11.21 11.33 22.45
N ALA A 253 12.22 10.55 22.12
CA ALA A 253 13.59 11.05 21.99
C ALA A 253 13.71 12.15 20.90
N ILE A 254 13.02 11.97 19.76
CA ILE A 254 12.94 13.00 18.71
C ILE A 254 12.31 14.29 19.24
N TYR A 255 11.20 14.22 19.96
CA TYR A 255 10.56 15.41 20.53
C TYR A 255 11.46 16.15 21.54
N ASN A 256 12.38 15.46 22.20
CA ASN A 256 13.30 16.07 23.17
C ASN A 256 14.53 16.73 22.53
N ILE A 257 14.71 16.65 21.22
CA ILE A 257 15.82 17.36 20.55
C ILE A 257 15.57 18.88 20.69
N PRO A 258 16.54 19.66 21.20
CA PRO A 258 16.37 21.10 21.38
C PRO A 258 16.35 21.82 20.03
N THR A 259 15.15 22.23 19.62
CA THR A 259 14.89 22.96 18.37
C THR A 259 14.18 24.30 18.61
N SER A 260 13.98 24.69 19.87
CA SER A 260 13.51 26.02 20.25
C SER A 260 14.64 27.03 20.02
N SER A 261 14.51 27.89 19.01
CA SER A 261 15.51 28.91 18.68
C SER A 261 15.82 29.80 19.89
N VAL A 262 17.08 29.82 20.31
CA VAL A 262 17.66 30.98 20.98
C VAL A 262 18.81 31.41 20.05
N ASP A 263 18.68 32.60 19.46
CA ASP A 263 19.69 33.32 18.66
C ASP A 263 19.83 33.07 17.13
N GLY A 264 18.91 32.35 16.48
CA GLY A 264 18.86 32.29 15.01
C GLY A 264 17.53 31.72 14.50
N ILE A 265 16.98 32.28 13.43
CA ILE A 265 15.76 31.75 12.80
C ILE A 265 16.11 30.40 12.20
N ILE A 266 15.75 29.31 12.89
CA ILE A 266 15.83 27.96 12.34
C ILE A 266 14.51 27.72 11.62
N THR A 267 14.52 27.72 10.29
CA THR A 267 13.36 27.25 9.53
C THR A 267 13.37 25.71 9.51
N PRO A 268 12.21 25.04 9.31
CA PRO A 268 12.18 23.58 9.17
C PRO A 268 13.07 23.07 8.03
N THR A 269 13.23 23.85 6.96
CA THR A 269 14.12 23.53 5.83
C THR A 269 15.60 23.64 6.17
N ASP A 270 15.97 24.30 7.27
CA ASP A 270 17.36 24.42 7.73
C ASP A 270 17.70 23.39 8.82
N SER A 271 16.71 22.62 9.32
CA SER A 271 16.90 21.70 10.44
C SER A 271 16.13 20.39 10.27
N PRO A 272 16.83 19.29 9.93
CA PRO A 272 16.25 17.96 9.89
C PRO A 272 15.52 17.53 11.16
N ALA A 273 16.05 17.88 12.33
CA ALA A 273 15.39 17.60 13.60
C ALA A 273 14.04 18.32 13.72
N LEU A 274 13.96 19.60 13.32
CA LEU A 274 12.72 20.37 13.40
C LEU A 274 11.69 19.85 12.38
N ALA A 275 12.09 19.57 11.14
CA ALA A 275 11.23 18.98 10.13
C ALA A 275 10.68 17.62 10.58
N LEU A 276 11.52 16.78 11.17
CA LEU A 276 11.12 15.47 11.68
C LEU A 276 10.16 15.58 12.88
N GLN A 277 10.40 16.50 13.81
CA GLN A 277 9.47 16.76 14.93
C GLN A 277 8.10 17.20 14.44
N ARG A 278 8.05 18.10 13.43
CA ARG A 278 6.79 18.55 12.81
C ARG A 278 6.09 17.40 12.08
N LEU A 279 6.83 16.59 11.33
CA LEU A 279 6.29 15.41 10.67
C LEU A 279 5.69 14.43 11.68
N PHE A 280 6.43 14.07 12.73
CA PHE A 280 5.96 13.15 13.77
C PHE A 280 4.76 13.71 14.52
N TYR A 281 4.74 15.01 14.81
CA TYR A 281 3.57 15.63 15.41
C TYR A 281 2.33 15.52 14.50
N ARG A 282 2.47 15.81 13.20
CA ARG A 282 1.38 15.65 12.21
C ARG A 282 0.92 14.20 12.11
N MET A 283 1.85 13.23 12.12
CA MET A 283 1.54 11.80 12.17
C MET A 283 0.80 11.38 13.44
N GLN A 284 1.09 12.01 14.58
CA GLN A 284 0.49 11.68 15.87
C GLN A 284 -0.88 12.32 16.08
N CYS A 285 -1.02 13.61 15.74
CA CYS A 285 -2.18 14.42 16.10
C CYS A 285 -2.99 14.92 14.89
N GLY A 286 -2.43 14.85 13.68
CA GLY A 286 -3.06 15.36 12.47
C GLY A 286 -4.17 14.45 11.93
N THR A 287 -5.11 15.06 11.21
CA THR A 287 -6.17 14.36 10.48
C THR A 287 -5.84 14.11 9.01
N GLU A 288 -4.87 14.85 8.47
CA GLU A 288 -4.45 14.77 7.07
C GLU A 288 -3.14 14.01 6.93
N CYS A 289 -2.99 13.28 5.82
CA CYS A 289 -1.79 12.53 5.46
C CYS A 289 -0.63 13.49 5.13
N PRO A 290 0.42 13.60 5.97
CA PRO A 290 1.49 14.55 5.72
C PRO A 290 2.45 14.05 4.65
N SER A 291 3.06 15.00 3.94
CA SER A 291 4.14 14.78 2.97
C SER A 291 5.50 14.82 3.68
N ILE A 292 6.47 14.03 3.21
CA ILE A 292 7.86 14.09 3.71
C ILE A 292 8.70 15.21 3.07
N ALA A 293 8.11 16.04 2.21
CA ALA A 293 8.81 17.06 1.42
C ALA A 293 9.64 18.04 2.28
N GLU A 294 9.08 18.53 3.39
CA GLU A 294 9.79 19.43 4.33
C GLU A 294 11.06 18.77 4.89
N LEU A 295 10.99 17.47 5.20
CA LEU A 295 12.11 16.69 5.72
C LEU A 295 13.16 16.44 4.63
N VAL A 296 12.73 16.06 3.42
CA VAL A 296 13.66 15.81 2.32
C VAL A 296 14.39 17.09 1.91
N GLN A 297 13.69 18.22 1.87
CA GLN A 297 14.31 19.52 1.63
C GLN A 297 15.33 19.89 2.71
N SER A 298 15.08 19.52 3.97
CA SER A 298 16.05 19.75 5.06
C SER A 298 17.34 18.93 4.93
N PHE A 299 17.33 17.86 4.15
CA PHE A 299 18.55 17.12 3.77
C PHE A 299 19.31 17.78 2.61
N GLY A 300 18.76 18.83 2.00
CA GLY A 300 19.30 19.46 0.79
C GLY A 300 19.01 18.69 -0.49
N TRP A 301 18.09 17.73 -0.46
CA TRP A 301 17.74 16.91 -1.62
C TRP A 301 16.82 17.66 -2.58
N THR A 302 17.08 17.46 -3.87
CA THR A 302 16.31 18.04 -4.98
C THR A 302 15.33 17.03 -5.56
N ASP A 303 14.42 17.49 -6.43
CA ASP A 303 13.52 16.60 -7.19
C ASP A 303 14.29 15.54 -8.01
N ARG A 304 15.51 15.85 -8.44
CA ARG A 304 16.35 14.87 -9.13
C ARG A 304 16.72 13.72 -8.20
N ASP A 305 17.18 14.04 -6.99
CA ASP A 305 17.63 13.05 -6.00
C ASP A 305 16.46 12.14 -5.58
N ILE A 306 15.29 12.73 -5.36
CA ILE A 306 14.04 12.02 -5.03
C ILE A 306 13.57 11.05 -6.13
N ASN A 307 13.97 11.28 -7.39
CA ASN A 307 13.54 10.48 -8.54
C ASN A 307 14.64 9.56 -9.10
N SER A 308 15.90 9.75 -8.68
CA SER A 308 17.06 8.96 -9.12
C SER A 308 17.33 7.72 -8.27
N CYS A 309 16.80 7.65 -7.05
CA CYS A 309 17.00 6.50 -6.16
C CYS A 309 16.50 5.19 -6.78
N GLU A 310 17.34 4.17 -6.75
CA GLU A 310 17.02 2.80 -7.17
C GLU A 310 16.64 1.98 -5.93
N GLY A 311 15.74 1.00 -6.08
CA GLY A 311 14.94 0.41 -4.98
C GLY A 311 15.68 -0.32 -3.84
N ASP A 312 17.01 -0.39 -3.81
CA ASP A 312 17.77 -1.18 -2.82
C ASP A 312 18.17 -0.37 -1.56
N GLU A 313 17.89 0.94 -1.55
CA GLU A 313 18.43 1.91 -0.59
C GLU A 313 17.74 1.92 0.80
N CYS A 314 16.73 1.08 1.06
CA CYS A 314 15.97 1.17 2.33
C CYS A 314 16.84 0.93 3.57
N ILE A 315 17.72 -0.07 3.50
CA ILE A 315 18.62 -0.41 4.61
C ILE A 315 19.70 0.66 4.78
N GLU A 316 20.29 1.10 3.66
CA GLU A 316 21.28 2.16 3.66
C GLU A 316 20.70 3.45 4.25
N PHE A 317 19.49 3.82 3.83
CA PHE A 317 18.77 4.97 4.38
C PHE A 317 18.49 4.80 5.87
N LEU A 318 17.94 3.67 6.32
CA LEU A 318 17.64 3.44 7.74
C LEU A 318 18.90 3.55 8.60
N LEU A 319 20.00 2.90 8.20
CA LEU A 319 21.26 2.95 8.94
C LEU A 319 21.89 4.35 8.91
N ALA A 320 21.92 4.99 7.74
CA ALA A 320 22.45 6.35 7.60
C ALA A 320 21.63 7.37 8.40
N PHE A 321 20.30 7.23 8.41
CA PHE A 321 19.40 8.06 9.18
C PHE A 321 19.64 7.89 10.69
N LEU A 322 19.66 6.65 11.19
CA LEU A 322 19.94 6.39 12.61
C LEU A 322 21.32 6.91 13.03
N ARG A 323 22.34 6.71 12.20
CA ARG A 323 23.71 7.20 12.45
C ARG A 323 23.76 8.73 12.45
N SER A 324 23.17 9.37 11.43
CA SER A 324 23.13 10.82 11.31
C SER A 324 22.42 11.47 12.50
N MET A 325 21.30 10.89 12.94
CA MET A 325 20.58 11.36 14.12
C MET A 325 21.40 11.18 15.40
N ASP A 326 22.12 10.06 15.53
CA ASP A 326 23.00 9.80 16.66
C ASP A 326 24.16 10.81 16.72
N ASP A 327 24.90 10.96 15.64
CA ASP A 327 26.09 11.82 15.55
C ASP A 327 25.71 13.32 15.68
N SER A 328 24.60 13.73 15.07
CA SER A 328 24.22 15.14 15.01
C SER A 328 23.53 15.63 16.27
N TYR A 329 22.76 14.78 16.95
CA TYR A 329 21.87 15.20 18.03
C TYR A 329 22.06 14.41 19.33
N PHE A 330 22.04 13.07 19.30
CA PHE A 330 21.94 12.30 20.54
C PHE A 330 23.27 12.05 21.24
N SER A 331 24.34 11.75 20.51
CA SER A 331 25.67 11.50 21.06
C SER A 331 26.28 12.73 21.76
N LYS A 332 25.85 13.95 21.37
CA LYS A 332 26.22 15.20 22.02
C LYS A 332 25.69 15.31 23.45
N THR A 333 24.61 14.60 23.77
CA THR A 333 23.97 14.66 25.09
C THR A 333 24.46 13.57 26.06
N SER A 334 24.99 12.46 25.56
CA SER A 334 25.47 11.34 26.36
C SER A 334 26.37 10.39 25.54
N PRO A 335 27.46 9.84 26.11
CA PRO A 335 28.29 8.81 25.48
C PRO A 335 27.51 7.53 25.11
N ARG A 336 26.42 7.27 25.84
CA ARG A 336 25.38 6.29 25.49
C ARG A 336 24.13 7.05 25.09
N SER A 337 24.06 7.42 23.84
CA SER A 337 22.90 8.06 23.24
C SER A 337 21.65 7.16 23.29
N GLU A 338 20.46 7.76 23.16
CA GLU A 338 19.21 7.00 23.12
C GLU A 338 19.15 6.02 21.93
N ILE A 339 19.74 6.37 20.79
CA ILE A 339 19.85 5.47 19.62
C ILE A 339 20.64 4.21 19.98
N ARG A 340 21.82 4.38 20.57
CA ARG A 340 22.68 3.25 20.99
C ARG A 340 22.02 2.40 22.07
N LYS A 341 21.27 3.01 22.99
CA LYS A 341 20.50 2.26 24.01
C LYS A 341 19.35 1.47 23.42
N LEU A 342 18.66 2.01 22.41
CA LEU A 342 17.48 1.38 21.80
C LEU A 342 17.84 0.26 20.82
N PHE A 343 18.85 0.48 19.97
CA PHE A 343 19.16 -0.37 18.82
C PHE A 343 20.55 -1.01 18.88
N GLY A 344 21.46 -0.55 19.75
CA GLY A 344 22.86 -0.97 19.73
C GLY A 344 23.08 -2.38 20.29
N ASN A 345 23.37 -3.33 19.40
CA ASN A 345 23.74 -4.70 19.74
C ASN A 345 25.25 -4.81 19.90
N GLN A 346 25.73 -5.43 20.97
CA GLN A 346 27.15 -5.68 21.14
C GLN A 346 27.53 -6.98 20.42
N VAL A 347 28.10 -6.83 19.22
CA VAL A 347 28.42 -7.95 18.32
C VAL A 347 29.86 -7.88 17.83
N ALA A 348 30.40 -9.01 17.39
CA ALA A 348 31.69 -9.09 16.76
C ALA A 348 31.64 -10.05 15.56
N HIS A 349 32.28 -9.67 14.46
CA HIS A 349 32.41 -10.50 13.27
C HIS A 349 33.85 -10.99 13.14
N SER A 350 34.06 -12.28 12.93
CA SER A 350 35.31 -12.82 12.35
C SER A 350 36.62 -12.36 13.03
N GLY A 351 36.79 -12.65 14.33
CA GLY A 351 38.03 -12.33 15.06
C GLY A 351 38.25 -10.85 15.38
N GLN A 352 37.31 -9.97 15.01
CA GLN A 352 37.32 -8.56 15.42
C GLN A 352 36.85 -8.37 16.86
N ASP A 353 37.16 -7.20 17.42
CA ASP A 353 36.63 -6.74 18.69
C ASP A 353 35.12 -6.46 18.62
N TYR A 354 34.47 -6.43 19.78
CA TYR A 354 33.05 -6.11 19.85
C TYR A 354 32.80 -4.63 19.56
N PHE A 355 31.80 -4.36 18.73
CA PHE A 355 31.29 -3.03 18.47
C PHE A 355 29.76 -3.00 18.63
N LEU A 356 29.19 -1.81 18.56
CA LEU A 356 27.74 -1.62 18.61
C LEU A 356 27.18 -1.56 17.18
N GLU A 357 26.30 -2.50 16.86
CA GLU A 357 25.64 -2.58 15.57
C GLU A 357 24.13 -2.40 15.74
N SER A 358 23.54 -1.46 14.99
CA SER A 358 22.09 -1.16 15.10
C SER A 358 21.19 -2.24 14.48
N MET A 359 21.74 -3.07 13.60
CA MET A 359 21.01 -4.08 12.84
C MET A 359 21.90 -5.31 12.62
N ILE A 360 21.32 -6.51 12.66
CA ILE A 360 22.03 -7.76 12.38
C ILE A 360 21.60 -8.28 11.01
N SER A 361 22.54 -8.36 10.07
CA SER A 361 22.27 -8.89 8.73
C SER A 361 22.32 -10.41 8.71
N LEU A 362 21.31 -11.04 8.12
CA LEU A 362 21.14 -12.49 8.05
C LEU A 362 21.12 -12.96 6.60
N ASP A 363 22.07 -13.84 6.27
CA ASP A 363 22.10 -14.55 4.99
C ASP A 363 20.94 -15.56 4.93
N THR A 364 19.98 -15.30 4.04
CA THR A 364 18.80 -16.14 3.86
C THR A 364 19.06 -17.33 2.93
N ALA A 365 20.20 -17.39 2.24
CA ALA A 365 20.49 -18.43 1.27
C ALA A 365 20.56 -19.81 1.94
N GLY A 366 19.66 -20.70 1.50
CA GLY A 366 19.56 -22.07 1.99
C GLY A 366 18.75 -22.23 3.29
N CYS A 367 18.29 -21.14 3.89
CA CYS A 367 17.53 -21.15 5.15
C CYS A 367 16.02 -21.15 4.90
N SER A 368 15.26 -21.78 5.79
CA SER A 368 13.79 -21.82 5.77
C SER A 368 13.14 -20.97 6.88
N SER A 369 13.93 -20.59 7.88
CA SER A 369 13.50 -19.77 9.02
C SER A 369 14.62 -18.83 9.47
N ILE A 370 14.26 -17.75 10.15
CA ILE A 370 15.27 -16.84 10.74
C ILE A 370 16.13 -17.55 11.80
N GLN A 371 15.57 -18.55 12.50
CA GLN A 371 16.30 -19.38 13.45
C GLN A 371 17.42 -20.19 12.77
N GLU A 372 17.18 -20.69 11.55
CA GLU A 372 18.21 -21.33 10.73
C GLU A 372 19.26 -20.32 10.27
N CYS A 373 18.85 -19.11 9.85
CA CYS A 373 19.79 -18.05 9.49
C CYS A 373 20.70 -17.67 10.67
N LEU A 374 20.13 -17.50 11.86
CA LEU A 374 20.87 -17.21 13.09
C LEU A 374 21.82 -18.34 13.47
N SER A 375 21.35 -19.60 13.38
CA SER A 375 22.17 -20.77 13.63
C SER A 375 23.35 -20.83 12.67
N LYS A 376 23.12 -20.55 11.38
CA LYS A 376 24.14 -20.46 10.33
C LYS A 376 25.16 -19.34 10.64
N ALA A 377 24.68 -18.15 11.00
CA ALA A 377 25.53 -16.98 11.27
C ALA A 377 26.42 -17.14 12.53
N THR A 378 25.90 -17.82 13.55
CA THR A 378 26.57 -18.00 14.85
C THR A 378 27.37 -19.30 14.98
N LYS A 379 27.22 -20.22 14.01
CA LYS A 379 27.89 -21.52 14.00
C LYS A 379 29.40 -21.36 14.16
N ARG A 380 29.98 -22.15 15.07
CA ARG A 380 31.43 -22.31 15.18
C ARG A 380 31.89 -23.27 14.10
N ASP A 381 32.40 -22.73 13.00
CA ASP A 381 33.08 -23.51 11.98
C ASP A 381 34.48 -22.92 11.79
N TRP A 382 35.49 -23.78 11.93
CA TRP A 382 36.91 -23.41 11.82
C TRP A 382 37.31 -23.13 10.36
N ALA A 383 36.53 -23.61 9.39
CA ALA A 383 36.72 -23.36 7.97
C ALA A 383 36.01 -22.08 7.49
N LEU A 384 34.84 -21.74 8.06
CA LEU A 384 34.13 -20.50 7.77
C LEU A 384 34.76 -19.35 8.58
N ARG A 385 35.65 -18.59 7.94
CA ARG A 385 36.29 -17.39 8.52
C ARG A 385 35.32 -16.33 9.07
N LYS A 386 33.99 -16.44 8.83
CA LYS A 386 32.97 -15.51 9.30
C LYS A 386 32.05 -16.11 10.35
N ARG A 387 32.27 -15.73 11.62
CA ARG A 387 31.37 -16.04 12.74
C ARG A 387 30.83 -14.75 13.34
N LEU A 388 29.50 -14.65 13.45
CA LEU A 388 28.82 -13.66 14.27
C LEU A 388 28.88 -14.10 15.74
N ARG A 389 29.38 -13.22 16.61
CA ARG A 389 29.37 -13.39 18.07
C ARG A 389 28.49 -12.30 18.67
N ILE A 390 27.52 -12.69 19.47
CA ILE A 390 26.57 -11.78 20.10
C ILE A 390 26.82 -11.80 21.60
N LYS A 391 27.28 -10.68 22.15
CA LYS A 391 27.55 -10.52 23.59
C LYS A 391 26.37 -9.92 24.34
N ALA A 392 25.68 -8.96 23.74
CA ALA A 392 24.49 -8.34 24.31
C ALA A 392 23.56 -7.83 23.20
N LEU A 393 22.25 -7.97 23.41
CA LEU A 393 21.23 -7.55 22.46
C LEU A 393 20.50 -6.29 22.95
N ALA A 394 20.06 -5.47 21.99
CA ALA A 394 19.34 -4.24 22.25
C ALA A 394 17.85 -4.50 22.58
N PRO A 395 17.15 -3.57 23.27
CA PRO A 395 15.71 -3.67 23.48
C PRO A 395 14.90 -3.74 22.19
N VAL A 396 15.36 -3.08 21.12
CA VAL A 396 14.77 -3.18 19.78
C VAL A 396 15.77 -3.84 18.84
N LEU A 397 15.42 -5.02 18.34
CA LEU A 397 16.22 -5.77 17.38
C LEU A 397 15.73 -5.53 15.96
N LEU A 398 16.67 -5.13 15.11
CA LEU A 398 16.47 -5.03 13.67
C LEU A 398 17.26 -6.15 13.00
N PHE A 399 16.59 -6.95 12.17
CA PHE A 399 17.24 -7.90 11.28
C PHE A 399 17.11 -7.43 9.84
N GLU A 400 18.23 -7.36 9.14
CA GLU A 400 18.24 -7.34 7.69
C GLU A 400 18.16 -8.78 7.19
N LEU A 401 17.26 -9.02 6.24
CA LEU A 401 17.21 -10.26 5.51
C LEU A 401 17.87 -10.04 4.15
N ASP A 402 19.03 -10.66 3.94
CA ASP A 402 19.70 -10.61 2.64
C ASP A 402 18.90 -11.46 1.65
N ILE A 403 18.03 -10.78 0.91
CA ILE A 403 17.13 -11.37 -0.09
C ILE A 403 17.69 -11.22 -1.51
N TRP A 404 18.93 -10.77 -1.68
CA TRP A 404 19.50 -10.48 -2.99
C TRP A 404 20.49 -11.57 -3.41
N LYS A 405 20.22 -12.18 -4.57
CA LYS A 405 21.13 -13.15 -5.18
C LYS A 405 22.00 -12.45 -6.20
N LYS A 406 23.31 -12.62 -6.07
CA LYS A 406 24.29 -12.38 -7.13
C LYS A 406 24.54 -13.71 -7.82
N ASP A 407 23.80 -13.99 -8.89
CA ASP A 407 24.24 -15.02 -9.84
C ASP A 407 25.39 -14.45 -10.69
N TYR A 408 26.11 -15.31 -11.42
CA TYR A 408 27.28 -14.94 -12.24
C TYR A 408 26.97 -13.98 -13.42
N GLY A 409 25.80 -13.34 -13.45
CA GLY A 409 25.38 -12.34 -14.44
C GLY A 409 25.30 -10.91 -13.86
N PRO A 410 25.08 -9.89 -14.71
CA PRO A 410 25.08 -8.48 -14.29
C PRO A 410 23.81 -8.04 -13.54
N THR A 411 22.79 -8.90 -13.44
CA THR A 411 21.47 -8.56 -12.88
C THR A 411 21.29 -9.15 -11.49
N LEU A 412 20.99 -8.30 -10.51
CA LEU A 412 20.56 -8.70 -9.16
C LEU A 412 19.19 -9.38 -9.24
N GLU A 413 19.09 -10.60 -8.71
CA GLU A 413 17.82 -11.32 -8.61
C GLU A 413 17.33 -11.35 -7.16
N LYS A 414 16.02 -11.19 -6.97
CA LYS A 414 15.41 -11.27 -5.65
C LYS A 414 15.13 -12.72 -5.29
N ALA A 415 15.43 -13.11 -4.06
CA ALA A 415 15.17 -14.44 -3.55
C ALA A 415 13.67 -14.74 -3.55
N ASP A 416 13.28 -15.79 -4.28
CA ASP A 416 11.89 -16.25 -4.38
C ASP A 416 11.44 -17.11 -3.18
N ARG A 417 12.36 -17.51 -2.30
CA ARG A 417 12.05 -18.42 -1.19
C ARG A 417 11.62 -17.63 0.05
N HIS A 418 10.44 -17.95 0.57
CA HIS A 418 9.97 -17.45 1.85
C HIS A 418 10.83 -17.99 3.01
N VAL A 419 11.40 -17.08 3.79
CA VAL A 419 12.02 -17.38 5.09
C VAL A 419 11.01 -17.04 6.17
N SER A 420 10.64 -18.05 6.97
CA SER A 420 9.65 -17.89 8.04
C SER A 420 10.23 -17.13 9.24
N TYR A 421 9.39 -16.32 9.89
CA TYR A 421 9.73 -15.52 11.06
C TYR A 421 8.61 -15.66 12.11
N PRO A 422 8.93 -16.09 13.34
CA PRO A 422 7.93 -16.31 14.37
C PRO A 422 7.45 -15.00 15.02
N LEU A 423 6.26 -15.02 15.62
CA LEU A 423 5.81 -13.89 16.45
C LEU A 423 6.65 -13.73 17.72
N HIS A 424 7.12 -14.83 18.29
CA HIS A 424 7.98 -14.86 19.46
C HIS A 424 9.32 -15.49 19.09
N LEU A 425 10.40 -14.78 19.35
CA LEU A 425 11.76 -15.20 19.04
C LEU A 425 12.57 -15.29 20.33
N ASN A 426 13.14 -16.46 20.59
CA ASN A 426 14.10 -16.67 21.66
C ASN A 426 15.52 -16.49 21.11
N MET A 427 16.19 -15.42 21.54
CA MET A 427 17.55 -15.11 21.10
C MET A 427 18.64 -15.71 21.99
N SER A 428 18.30 -16.24 23.18
CA SER A 428 19.27 -16.84 24.11
C SER A 428 20.24 -17.80 23.41
N PRO A 429 19.81 -18.76 22.57
CA PRO A 429 20.71 -19.75 21.95
C PRO A 429 21.81 -19.18 21.07
N TYR A 430 21.67 -17.93 20.62
CA TYR A 430 22.58 -17.26 19.70
C TYR A 430 23.55 -16.29 20.41
N THR A 431 23.37 -16.10 21.72
CA THR A 431 24.24 -15.25 22.57
C THR A 431 25.38 -16.05 23.18
N GLU A 432 26.50 -15.40 23.48
CA GLU A 432 27.66 -16.07 24.07
C GLU A 432 27.51 -16.36 25.55
N THR A 433 26.72 -15.56 26.26
CA THR A 433 26.37 -15.75 27.67
C THR A 433 25.16 -16.66 27.83
N PHE A 434 25.00 -17.64 26.93
CA PHE A 434 23.84 -18.54 26.89
C PHE A 434 23.57 -19.15 28.26
N ASP A 435 22.50 -18.66 28.89
CA ASP A 435 21.90 -19.26 30.06
C ASP A 435 20.58 -19.91 29.61
N ARG A 436 20.48 -21.24 29.77
CA ARG A 436 19.35 -22.05 29.29
C ARG A 436 18.02 -21.64 29.94
N ASP A 437 18.09 -21.01 31.11
CA ASP A 437 16.93 -20.58 31.89
C ASP A 437 16.69 -19.06 31.78
N SER A 438 17.41 -18.36 30.88
CA SER A 438 17.21 -16.95 30.60
C SER A 438 15.87 -16.67 29.92
N GLU A 439 14.92 -16.14 30.67
CA GLU A 439 13.75 -15.46 30.12
C GLU A 439 14.09 -14.08 29.51
N TRP A 440 15.34 -13.62 29.67
CA TRP A 440 15.75 -12.24 29.44
C TRP A 440 15.92 -11.88 27.95
N GLU A 441 16.05 -12.86 27.06
CA GLU A 441 16.25 -12.66 25.61
C GLU A 441 15.07 -13.15 24.75
N ARG A 442 13.84 -13.05 25.28
CA ARG A 442 12.61 -13.25 24.51
C ARG A 442 12.18 -11.95 23.85
N TYR A 443 11.79 -12.07 22.59
CA TYR A 443 11.42 -10.96 21.72
C TYR A 443 10.09 -11.22 21.04
N VAL A 444 9.29 -10.17 20.86
CA VAL A 444 8.03 -10.21 20.11
C VAL A 444 8.17 -9.42 18.81
N LEU A 445 7.65 -9.98 17.71
CA LEU A 445 7.63 -9.32 16.41
C LEU A 445 6.72 -8.09 16.49
N PHE A 446 7.33 -6.92 16.32
CA PHE A 446 6.66 -5.63 16.41
C PHE A 446 6.33 -5.07 15.04
N GLY A 447 7.24 -5.21 14.07
CA GLY A 447 7.03 -4.64 12.75
C GLY A 447 7.96 -5.22 11.71
N MET A 448 7.70 -4.89 10.45
CA MET A 448 8.56 -5.25 9.34
C MET A 448 8.43 -4.26 8.20
N ILE A 449 9.51 -4.08 7.45
CA ILE A 449 9.48 -3.41 6.15
C ILE A 449 9.44 -4.50 5.09
N MET A 450 8.41 -4.47 4.27
CA MET A 450 8.22 -5.36 3.13
C MET A 450 8.76 -4.70 1.87
N HIS A 451 9.51 -5.46 1.08
CA HIS A 451 9.86 -5.09 -0.28
C HIS A 451 8.93 -5.84 -1.25
N HIS A 452 8.16 -5.11 -2.05
CA HIS A 452 7.28 -5.63 -3.09
C HIS A 452 7.91 -5.44 -4.47
N GLY A 453 7.66 -6.34 -5.41
CA GLY A 453 8.17 -6.22 -6.79
C GLY A 453 9.59 -6.74 -6.97
N LEU A 454 10.15 -6.45 -8.16
CA LEU A 454 11.48 -6.89 -8.62
C LEU A 454 12.56 -5.89 -8.16
N ALA A 455 13.84 -6.28 -8.25
CA ALA A 455 14.98 -5.43 -7.85
C ALA A 455 14.89 -4.00 -8.41
N ASN A 456 14.73 -3.87 -9.73
CA ASN A 456 14.79 -2.58 -10.41
C ASN A 456 13.47 -1.79 -10.41
N ASN A 457 12.38 -2.35 -9.86
CA ASN A 457 11.06 -1.71 -9.85
C ASN A 457 10.24 -2.17 -8.65
N GLY A 458 10.81 -1.92 -7.48
CA GLY A 458 10.26 -2.33 -6.21
C GLY A 458 9.59 -1.20 -5.43
N ASN A 459 8.74 -1.56 -4.47
CA ASN A 459 8.09 -0.61 -3.58
C ASN A 459 8.14 -1.11 -2.13
N HIS A 460 8.27 -0.19 -1.18
CA HIS A 460 8.30 -0.52 0.24
C HIS A 460 6.98 -0.20 0.93
N CYS A 461 6.63 -1.01 1.92
CA CYS A 461 5.56 -0.70 2.87
C CYS A 461 5.91 -1.29 4.24
N THR A 462 5.26 -0.78 5.29
CA THR A 462 5.56 -1.19 6.67
C THR A 462 4.36 -1.86 7.30
N TYR A 463 4.60 -2.97 7.98
CA TYR A 463 3.61 -3.64 8.81
C TYR A 463 3.97 -3.40 10.28
N ILE A 464 2.99 -3.05 11.11
CA ILE A 464 3.18 -2.78 12.54
C ILE A 464 2.12 -3.52 13.33
N ASN A 465 2.55 -4.21 14.39
CA ASN A 465 1.68 -4.72 15.41
C ASN A 465 1.26 -3.58 16.34
N SER A 466 -0.03 -3.26 16.37
CA SER A 466 -0.54 -2.17 17.19
C SER A 466 -0.52 -2.50 18.70
N PHE A 467 -0.44 -3.79 19.06
CA PHE A 467 -0.60 -4.33 20.43
C PHE A 467 -1.85 -3.85 21.18
N LYS A 468 -2.79 -3.23 20.47
CA LYS A 468 -4.10 -2.83 20.99
C LYS A 468 -5.08 -3.97 20.73
N GLY A 469 -5.15 -4.92 21.66
CA GLY A 469 -5.97 -6.12 21.52
C GLY A 469 -5.28 -7.24 20.73
N HIS A 470 -5.88 -8.43 20.75
CA HIS A 470 -5.17 -9.68 20.43
C HIS A 470 -4.88 -9.95 18.93
N SER A 471 -5.28 -9.09 17.98
CA SER A 471 -5.11 -9.42 16.54
C SER A 471 -5.35 -8.27 15.55
N GLU A 472 -4.71 -7.10 15.67
CA GLU A 472 -4.83 -6.05 14.64
C GLU A 472 -3.46 -5.50 14.22
N TRP A 473 -2.88 -6.17 13.22
CA TRP A 473 -1.73 -5.67 12.47
C TRP A 473 -2.18 -4.58 11.50
N LEU A 474 -1.32 -3.58 11.32
CA LEU A 474 -1.55 -2.44 10.44
C LEU A 474 -0.56 -2.49 9.29
N LYS A 475 -1.03 -2.28 8.05
CA LYS A 475 -0.21 -2.07 6.88
C LYS A 475 -0.22 -0.59 6.50
N PHE A 476 0.96 0.02 6.46
CA PHE A 476 1.24 1.38 6.02
C PHE A 476 1.83 1.33 4.60
N ASP A 477 1.03 1.66 3.59
CA ASP A 477 1.44 1.70 2.18
C ASP A 477 1.21 3.10 1.62
N GLY A 478 2.25 3.93 1.69
CA GLY A 478 2.15 5.36 1.41
C GLY A 478 1.07 6.00 2.28
N TRP A 479 0.10 6.65 1.62
CA TRP A 479 -0.95 7.41 2.29
C TRP A 479 -2.01 6.52 2.97
N LYS A 480 -2.12 5.25 2.57
CA LYS A 480 -3.18 4.34 3.04
C LYS A 480 -2.68 3.51 4.22
N VAL A 481 -3.45 3.51 5.31
CA VAL A 481 -3.27 2.58 6.43
C VAL A 481 -4.48 1.67 6.56
N GLN A 482 -4.27 0.36 6.66
CA GLN A 482 -5.35 -0.62 6.77
C GLN A 482 -5.01 -1.72 7.76
N ASN A 483 -6.05 -2.27 8.41
CA ASN A 483 -5.91 -3.49 9.20
C ASN A 483 -5.63 -4.69 8.28
N VAL A 484 -4.74 -5.57 8.71
CA VAL A 484 -4.36 -6.81 8.01
C VAL A 484 -4.39 -7.99 8.98
N PRO A 485 -4.87 -9.17 8.56
CA PRO A 485 -4.90 -10.34 9.42
C PRO A 485 -3.49 -10.91 9.62
N ILE A 486 -3.25 -11.51 10.78
CA ILE A 486 -1.93 -12.05 11.14
C ILE A 486 -1.44 -13.13 10.17
N ASP A 487 -2.35 -13.90 9.58
CA ASP A 487 -2.00 -14.92 8.57
C ASP A 487 -1.39 -14.28 7.31
N GLU A 488 -1.84 -13.08 6.92
CA GLU A 488 -1.21 -12.32 5.82
C GLU A 488 0.16 -11.78 6.23
N VAL A 489 0.33 -11.42 7.50
CA VAL A 489 1.60 -10.94 8.02
C VAL A 489 2.65 -12.05 8.07
N LEU A 490 2.27 -13.26 8.49
CA LEU A 490 3.20 -14.39 8.62
C LEU A 490 3.43 -15.14 7.31
N ASP A 491 2.44 -15.18 6.41
CA ASP A 491 2.57 -15.75 5.07
C ASP A 491 2.07 -14.75 4.00
N PRO A 492 2.83 -13.67 3.72
CA PRO A 492 2.46 -12.65 2.75
C PRO A 492 2.42 -13.16 1.30
N GLN A 493 2.88 -14.39 1.05
CA GLN A 493 2.87 -15.05 -0.25
C GLN A 493 1.69 -16.05 -0.41
N HIS A 494 1.00 -16.43 0.67
CA HIS A 494 -0.01 -17.51 0.67
C HIS A 494 -1.18 -17.26 -0.27
N LYS A 495 -1.84 -16.09 -0.14
CA LYS A 495 -3.14 -15.83 -0.75
C LYS A 495 -3.07 -15.61 -2.27
N ASN A 496 -1.89 -15.40 -2.83
CA ASN A 496 -1.71 -14.96 -4.22
C ASN A 496 -0.59 -15.70 -4.97
N ARG A 497 -0.31 -16.97 -4.63
CA ARG A 497 0.73 -17.79 -5.33
C ARG A 497 0.51 -17.92 -6.84
N SER A 498 -0.73 -17.77 -7.31
CA SER A 498 -1.12 -17.82 -8.73
C SER A 498 -0.92 -16.50 -9.48
N VAL A 499 -0.68 -15.38 -8.79
CA VAL A 499 -0.50 -14.06 -9.39
C VAL A 499 0.98 -13.67 -9.32
N ARG A 500 1.66 -13.64 -10.47
CA ARG A 500 3.11 -13.36 -10.60
C ARG A 500 3.59 -12.14 -9.79
N ARG A 501 2.74 -11.11 -9.61
CA ARG A 501 3.05 -9.87 -8.88
C ARG A 501 3.32 -10.07 -7.37
N TYR A 502 2.77 -11.13 -6.75
CA TYR A 502 2.92 -11.38 -5.30
C TYR A 502 4.00 -12.43 -4.97
N LYS A 503 4.59 -13.06 -5.99
CA LYS A 503 5.69 -14.02 -5.84
C LYS A 503 6.94 -13.39 -5.20
N HIS A 504 7.09 -12.08 -5.33
CA HIS A 504 8.26 -11.32 -4.88
C HIS A 504 7.96 -10.40 -3.69
N ASN A 505 6.97 -10.73 -2.86
CA ASN A 505 6.74 -10.00 -1.60
C ASN A 505 7.58 -10.66 -0.50
N ASN A 506 8.64 -9.97 -0.09
CA ASN A 506 9.54 -10.47 0.95
C ASN A 506 9.70 -9.44 2.05
N PRO A 507 9.70 -9.86 3.33
CA PRO A 507 10.23 -9.02 4.39
C PRO A 507 11.70 -8.72 4.08
N TYR A 508 12.06 -7.44 4.21
CA TYR A 508 13.42 -6.96 4.01
C TYR A 508 14.07 -6.59 5.34
N VAL A 509 13.30 -5.93 6.22
CA VAL A 509 13.69 -5.64 7.60
C VAL A 509 12.66 -6.22 8.56
N LEU A 510 13.09 -6.98 9.55
CA LEU A 510 12.25 -7.40 10.68
C LEU A 510 12.59 -6.59 11.92
N CYS A 511 11.58 -6.16 12.66
CA CYS A 511 11.73 -5.42 13.91
C CYS A 511 11.06 -6.18 15.05
N TYR A 512 11.87 -6.55 16.04
CA TYR A 512 11.45 -7.22 17.25
C TYR A 512 11.68 -6.33 18.47
N ILE A 513 10.82 -6.43 19.48
CA ILE A 513 10.99 -5.74 20.76
C ILE A 513 11.16 -6.78 21.87
N ARG A 514 12.11 -6.57 22.77
CA ARG A 514 12.33 -7.44 23.93
C ARG A 514 11.09 -7.41 24.82
N GLU A 515 10.54 -8.57 25.17
CA GLU A 515 9.26 -8.67 25.91
C GLU A 515 9.31 -7.90 27.23
N SER A 516 10.43 -7.98 27.96
CA SER A 516 10.65 -7.27 29.23
C SER A 516 10.71 -5.74 29.10
N HIS A 517 10.95 -5.21 27.91
CA HIS A 517 11.08 -3.76 27.66
C HIS A 517 9.89 -3.20 26.86
N LEU A 518 8.86 -4.00 26.59
CA LEU A 518 7.74 -3.61 25.73
C LEU A 518 7.08 -2.31 26.22
N ASN A 519 6.76 -2.21 27.52
CA ASN A 519 6.14 -1.02 28.11
C ASN A 519 7.04 0.22 28.06
N GLU A 520 8.36 0.03 28.12
CA GLU A 520 9.33 1.12 28.05
C GLU A 520 9.50 1.63 26.62
N VAL A 521 9.64 0.71 25.65
CA VAL A 521 9.82 1.01 24.23
C VAL A 521 8.52 1.58 23.62
N LEU A 522 7.37 1.06 24.03
CA LEU A 522 6.03 1.46 23.61
C LEU A 522 5.33 2.37 24.65
N CYS A 523 6.11 3.19 25.35
CA CYS A 523 5.60 4.14 26.33
C CYS A 523 4.54 5.11 25.74
N GLN A 524 3.54 5.42 26.56
CA GLN A 524 2.54 6.43 26.19
C GLN A 524 3.21 7.82 26.10
N ILE A 525 2.94 8.52 25.01
CA ILE A 525 3.34 9.91 24.82
C ILE A 525 2.13 10.79 25.07
N LYS A 526 2.20 11.62 26.09
CA LYS A 526 1.17 12.60 26.41
C LYS A 526 1.41 13.90 25.65
N VAL A 527 0.41 14.78 25.60
CA VAL A 527 0.52 16.05 24.88
C VAL A 527 1.59 16.96 25.50
N GLU A 528 1.78 16.87 26.82
CA GLU A 528 2.82 17.57 27.57
C GLU A 528 4.25 17.09 27.25
N ASP A 529 4.43 15.87 26.76
CA ASP A 529 5.73 15.36 26.30
C ASP A 529 6.16 16.00 24.96
N ILE A 530 5.27 16.74 24.30
CA ILE A 530 5.52 17.40 23.01
C ILE A 530 5.86 18.88 23.28
N PRO A 531 7.03 19.37 22.81
CA PRO A 531 7.44 20.76 23.01
C PRO A 531 6.39 21.75 22.54
N THR A 532 6.20 22.83 23.31
CA THR A 532 5.17 23.83 23.03
C THR A 532 5.39 24.50 21.69
N HIS A 533 6.62 24.83 21.29
CA HIS A 533 6.89 25.48 20.01
C HIS A 533 6.52 24.59 18.80
N ILE A 534 6.59 23.27 18.93
CA ILE A 534 6.11 22.34 17.89
C ILE A 534 4.58 22.32 17.81
N ARG A 535 3.91 22.42 18.96
CA ARG A 535 2.43 22.52 19.02
C ARG A 535 1.91 23.86 18.49
N SER A 536 2.62 24.95 18.76
CA SER A 536 2.20 26.33 18.43
C SER A 536 2.50 26.75 16.98
N ASN A 537 3.65 26.34 16.42
CA ASN A 537 4.18 26.86 15.14
C ASN A 537 3.68 26.13 13.88
N ILE A 538 2.55 25.44 13.94
CA ILE A 538 1.95 24.79 12.75
C ILE A 538 0.91 25.69 12.08
N ASN A 539 0.47 26.77 12.75
CA ASN A 539 -0.52 27.71 12.21
C ASN A 539 0.08 28.99 11.60
N THR A 540 1.41 29.13 11.55
CA THR A 540 2.07 30.41 11.22
C THR A 540 3.00 30.41 9.99
N GLN A 541 3.13 29.32 9.24
CA GLN A 541 3.88 29.32 7.96
C GLN A 541 3.27 28.38 6.94
#